data_AF-A0A537BHU3-F1
#
_entry.id   AF-A0A537BHU3-F1
#
_cell.length_a   1.000
_cell.length_b   1.000
_cell.length_c   1.000
_cell.angle_alpha   90.00
_cell.angle_beta   90.00
_cell.angle_gamma   90.00
#
_symmetry.space_group_name_H-M   'P 1'
#
loop_
_entity.id
_entity.type
_entity.pdbx_description
1 polymer ?
#
loop_
_entity_poly.entity_id
_entity_poly.type
_entity_poly.pdbx_seq_one_letter_code
_entity_poly.pdbx_strand_id
1 'polypeptide(L)'
;MLKASLGFMFSHGFRARSQPGHHIAIIEFVRARINREHAGLLTVFDRLRRKRNMALYNDTGFVSHRDAEQALEAARDYLLIIRQDVDSRQP
;
A
#
# COMPACT_ATOMS: atom_id res chain seq x y z
N MET A 1 4.62 -2.17 -0.39
CA MET A 1 3.19 -1.83 -0.14
C MET A 1 2.27 -2.46 -1.17
N LEU A 2 2.14 -1.99 -2.42
CA LEU A 2 1.16 -2.54 -3.39
C LEU A 2 1.21 -4.08 -3.58
N LYS A 3 2.40 -4.67 -3.72
CA LYS A 3 2.55 -6.14 -3.80
C LYS A 3 2.09 -6.86 -2.52
N ALA A 4 2.34 -6.27 -1.36
CA ALA A 4 1.87 -6.81 -0.09
C ALA A 4 0.35 -6.69 0.05
N SER A 5 -0.24 -5.58 -0.41
CA SER A 5 -1.69 -5.42 -0.51
C SER A 5 -2.32 -6.47 -1.43
N LEU A 6 -1.65 -6.83 -2.52
CA LEU A 6 -2.09 -7.91 -3.40
C LEU A 6 -1.99 -9.29 -2.70
N GLY A 7 -0.89 -9.55 -1.97
CA GLY A 7 -0.76 -10.75 -1.14
C GLY A 7 -1.85 -10.85 -0.06
N PHE A 8 -2.19 -9.73 0.56
CA PHE A 8 -3.32 -9.61 1.49
C PHE A 8 -4.66 -9.94 0.81
N MET A 9 -4.89 -9.46 -0.42
CA MET A 9 -6.09 -9.88 -1.15
C MET A 9 -6.13 -11.40 -1.36
N PHE A 10 -4.98 -12.00 -1.71
CA PHE A 10 -4.88 -13.44 -1.91
C PHE A 10 -5.12 -14.24 -0.63
N SER A 11 -4.62 -13.78 0.53
CA SER A 11 -4.91 -14.45 1.81
C SER A 11 -6.38 -14.40 2.21
N HIS A 12 -7.16 -13.48 1.63
CA HIS A 12 -8.61 -13.42 1.78
C HIS A 12 -9.36 -14.16 0.65
N GLY A 13 -8.67 -14.84 -0.26
CA GLY A 13 -9.29 -15.56 -1.38
C GLY A 13 -9.73 -14.68 -2.55
N PHE A 14 -9.32 -13.40 -2.59
CA PHE A 14 -9.69 -12.47 -3.66
C PHE A 14 -8.51 -12.18 -4.59
N ARG A 15 -8.81 -11.85 -5.85
CA ARG A 15 -7.81 -11.40 -6.84
C ARG A 15 -8.28 -10.12 -7.53
N ALA A 16 -7.41 -9.13 -7.60
CA ALA A 16 -7.67 -7.94 -8.41
C ALA A 16 -7.65 -8.28 -9.90
N ARG A 17 -8.60 -7.74 -10.66
CA ARG A 17 -8.56 -7.76 -12.13
C ARG A 17 -7.45 -6.82 -12.61
N SER A 18 -6.56 -7.30 -13.48
CA SER A 18 -5.48 -6.50 -14.06
C SER A 18 -6.01 -5.54 -15.12
N GLN A 19 -6.56 -4.42 -14.68
CA GLN A 19 -7.06 -3.32 -15.52
C GLN A 19 -6.36 -2.01 -15.13
N PRO A 20 -6.33 -0.98 -16.00
CA PRO A 20 -5.87 0.34 -15.61
C PRO A 20 -6.57 0.81 -14.32
N GLY A 21 -5.81 1.35 -13.37
CA GLY A 21 -6.37 1.78 -12.07
C GLY A 21 -6.58 0.67 -11.04
N HIS A 22 -6.26 -0.61 -11.33
CA HIS A 22 -6.44 -1.72 -10.38
C HIS A 22 -5.81 -1.50 -9.00
N HIS A 23 -4.75 -0.70 -8.90
CA HIS A 23 -4.13 -0.34 -7.63
C HIS A 23 -5.08 0.39 -6.66
N ILE A 24 -6.08 1.12 -7.17
CA ILE A 24 -7.11 1.78 -6.35
C ILE A 24 -7.98 0.70 -5.69
N ALA A 25 -8.48 -0.25 -6.47
CA ALA A 25 -9.29 -1.35 -5.95
C ALA A 25 -8.52 -2.18 -4.90
N ILE A 26 -7.22 -2.40 -5.11
CA ILE A 26 -6.35 -3.09 -4.15
C ILE A 26 -6.26 -2.30 -2.83
N ILE A 27 -6.05 -0.98 -2.89
CA ILE A 27 -5.94 -0.13 -1.70
C ILE A 27 -7.25 -0.09 -0.93
N GLU A 28 -8.37 0.08 -1.62
CA GLU A 28 -9.70 0.13 -1.01
C GLU A 28 -10.11 -1.21 -0.40
N PHE A 29 -9.71 -2.33 -1.02
CA PHE A 29 -9.91 -3.65 -0.43
C PHE A 29 -9.22 -3.78 0.94
N VAL A 30 -7.96 -3.33 1.04
CA VAL A 30 -7.23 -3.32 2.31
C VAL A 30 -7.90 -2.36 3.30
N ARG A 31 -8.27 -1.16 2.86
CA ARG A 31 -8.95 -0.15 3.69
C ARG A 31 -10.22 -0.68 4.36
N ALA A 32 -11.00 -1.49 3.64
CA ALA A 32 -12.24 -2.05 4.15
C ALA A 32 -12.03 -3.13 5.23
N ARG A 33 -10.80 -3.63 5.44
CA ARG A 33 -10.52 -4.79 6.29
C ARG A 33 -9.54 -4.54 7.43
N ILE A 34 -8.62 -3.58 7.26
CA ILE A 34 -7.72 -3.23 8.36
C ILE A 34 -8.43 -2.30 9.35
N ASN A 35 -7.99 -2.33 10.61
CA ASN A 35 -8.58 -1.48 11.65
C ASN A 35 -8.44 0.01 11.28
N ARG A 36 -9.45 0.81 11.65
CA ARG A 36 -9.53 2.25 11.35
C ARG A 36 -8.37 3.05 11.95
N GLU A 37 -7.76 2.56 13.03
CA GLU A 37 -6.55 3.15 13.61
C GLU A 37 -5.39 3.25 12.61
N HIS A 38 -5.34 2.36 11.61
CA HIS A 38 -4.32 2.35 10.56
C HIS A 38 -4.71 3.14 9.30
N ALA A 39 -5.85 3.84 9.30
CA ALA A 39 -6.32 4.59 8.13
C ALA A 39 -5.33 5.67 7.68
N GLY A 40 -4.61 6.30 8.62
CA GLY A 40 -3.57 7.28 8.32
C GLY A 40 -2.44 6.69 7.47
N LEU A 41 -2.04 5.45 7.75
CA LEU A 41 -0.98 4.77 7.00
C LEU A 41 -1.38 4.46 5.56
N LEU A 42 -2.65 4.10 5.32
CA LEU A 42 -3.18 3.94 3.96
C LEU A 42 -3.21 5.26 3.19
N THR A 43 -3.49 6.37 3.86
CA THR A 43 -3.40 7.71 3.25
C THR A 43 -1.97 8.04 2.85
N VAL A 44 -0.98 7.73 3.70
CA VAL A 44 0.44 7.87 3.37
C VAL A 44 0.82 6.97 2.18
N PHE A 45 0.37 5.72 2.17
CA PHE A 45 0.60 4.81 1.04
C PHE A 45 0.05 5.38 -0.29
N ASP A 46 -1.20 5.85 -0.34
CA ASP A 46 -1.75 6.41 -1.59
C ASP A 46 -0.96 7.66 -2.03
N ARG A 47 -0.56 8.53 -1.09
CA ARG A 47 0.29 9.69 -1.40
C ARG A 47 1.62 9.28 -2.00
N LEU A 48 2.30 8.28 -1.41
CA LEU A 48 3.58 7.77 -1.91
C LEU A 48 3.43 7.11 -3.28
N ARG A 49 2.34 6.38 -3.52
CA ARG A 49 2.02 5.80 -4.83
C ARG A 49 1.88 6.88 -5.91
N ARG A 50 1.16 7.97 -5.62
CA ARG A 50 1.00 9.11 -6.54
C ARG A 50 2.34 9.84 -6.76
N LYS A 51 3.09 10.11 -5.69
CA LYS A 51 4.41 10.74 -5.78
C LYS A 51 5.40 9.92 -6.61
N ARG A 52 5.42 8.59 -6.43
CA ARG A 52 6.20 7.67 -7.30
C ARG A 52 5.80 7.79 -8.76
N ASN A 53 4.50 7.87 -9.05
CA ASN A 53 4.03 8.04 -10.44
C ASN A 53 4.53 9.35 -11.05
N MET A 54 4.47 10.45 -10.30
CA MET A 54 5.01 11.74 -10.75
C MET A 54 6.53 11.68 -10.93
N ALA A 55 7.28 11.11 -9.98
CA ALA A 55 8.74 11.00 -10.07
C ALA A 55 9.24 10.14 -11.23
N LEU A 56 8.45 9.16 -11.69
CA LEU A 56 8.85 8.28 -12.79
C LEU A 56 8.46 8.83 -14.17
N TYR A 57 7.39 9.62 -14.26
CA TYR A 57 6.79 9.99 -15.54
C TYR A 57 6.71 11.50 -15.80
N ASN A 58 6.95 12.33 -14.78
CA ASN A 58 6.98 13.78 -14.91
C ASN A 58 8.39 14.30 -14.55
N ASP A 59 8.97 15.14 -15.41
CA ASP A 59 10.30 15.76 -15.20
C ASP A 59 10.39 16.68 -13.96
N THR A 60 9.26 16.91 -13.26
CA THR A 60 9.17 17.78 -12.07
C THR A 60 9.15 17.02 -10.75
N GLY A 61 9.22 15.69 -10.76
CA GLY A 61 9.10 14.87 -9.55
C GLY A 61 10.37 14.82 -8.70
N PHE A 62 10.61 15.86 -7.89
CA PHE A 62 11.69 15.85 -6.90
C PHE A 62 11.36 14.94 -5.70
N VAL A 63 12.31 14.07 -5.35
CA VAL A 63 12.26 13.22 -4.14
C VAL A 63 13.46 13.57 -3.27
N SER A 64 13.21 14.15 -2.11
CA SER A 64 14.28 14.45 -1.15
C SER A 64 14.73 13.19 -0.41
N HIS A 65 15.89 13.24 0.22
CA HIS A 65 16.36 12.17 1.10
C HIS A 65 15.35 11.87 2.22
N ARG A 66 14.82 12.92 2.85
CA ARG A 66 13.80 12.82 3.90
C ARG A 66 12.52 12.14 3.40
N ASP A 67 12.09 12.42 2.17
CA ASP A 67 10.94 11.73 1.58
C ASP A 67 11.19 10.22 1.44
N ALA A 68 12.41 9.84 1.05
CA ALA A 68 12.80 8.45 0.90
C ALA A 68 12.82 7.72 2.25
N GLU A 69 13.37 8.36 3.29
CA GLU A 69 13.37 7.83 4.66
C GLU A 69 11.94 7.62 5.19
N GLN A 70 11.08 8.64 5.06
CA GLN A 70 9.68 8.55 5.47
C GLN A 70 8.91 7.47 4.67
N ALA A 71 9.22 7.32 3.38
CA ALA A 71 8.61 6.27 2.57
C ALA A 71 9.03 4.87 3.02
N LEU A 72 10.29 4.71 3.46
CA LEU A 72 10.81 3.45 3.96
C LEU A 72 10.18 3.10 5.31
N GLU A 73 10.07 4.06 6.22
CA GLU A 73 9.41 3.90 7.52
C GLU A 73 7.93 3.49 7.34
N ALA A 74 7.17 4.26 6.55
CA ALA A 74 5.78 3.93 6.26
C ALA A 74 5.62 2.55 5.60
N ALA A 75 6.57 2.15 4.75
CA ALA A 75 6.55 0.82 4.14
C ALA A 75 6.79 -0.30 5.16
N ARG A 76 7.66 -0.10 6.16
CA ARG A 76 7.91 -1.07 7.23
C ARG A 76 6.68 -1.26 8.10
N ASP A 77 6.08 -0.17 8.56
CA ASP A 77 4.87 -0.21 9.39
C ASP A 77 3.72 -0.89 8.65
N TYR A 78 3.57 -0.57 7.36
CA TYR A 78 2.51 -1.15 6.54
C TYR A 78 2.69 -2.66 6.39
N LEU A 79 3.92 -3.12 6.16
CA LEU A 79 4.20 -4.55 6.03
C LEU A 79 3.96 -5.30 7.34
N LEU A 80 4.25 -4.69 8.48
CA LEU A 80 3.99 -5.30 9.79
C LEU A 80 2.49 -5.56 9.98
N ILE A 81 1.64 -4.56 9.71
CA ILE A 81 0.18 -4.69 9.83
C ILE A 81 -0.38 -5.75 8.89
N ILE A 82 0.05 -5.73 7.62
CA ILE A 82 -0.39 -6.73 6.64
C ILE A 82 0.03 -8.13 7.05
N ARG A 83 1.27 -8.28 7.55
CA ARG A 83 1.77 -9.56 8.03
C ARG A 83 0.98 -10.07 9.23
N GLN A 84 0.69 -9.21 10.21
CA GLN A 84 -0.11 -9.58 11.38
C GLN A 84 -1.49 -10.13 10.99
N ASP A 85 -2.21 -9.46 10.07
CA ASP A 85 -3.50 -9.95 9.59
C ASP A 85 -3.35 -11.28 8.83
N VAL A 86 -2.38 -11.39 7.92
CA VAL A 86 -2.14 -12.63 7.15
C VAL A 86 -1.80 -13.81 8.06
N ASP A 87 -0.90 -13.61 9.03
CA ASP A 87 -0.45 -14.66 9.95
C ASP A 87 -1.60 -15.09 10.89
N SER A 88 -2.46 -14.16 11.32
CA SER A 88 -3.66 -14.47 12.13
C SER A 88 -4.72 -15.32 11.40
N ARG A 89 -4.60 -15.45 10.07
CA ARG A 89 -5.55 -16.18 9.21
C ARG A 89 -5.01 -17.52 8.73
N GLN A 90 -3.73 -17.84 8.97
CA GLN A 90 -3.23 -19.17 8.67
C GLN A 90 -3.89 -20.18 9.63
N PRO A 91 -4.54 -21.24 9.13
CA PRO A 91 -5.16 -22.28 9.95
C PRO A 91 -4.12 -23.11 10.72
#